data_AF-A0A553GZG0-F1
#
_entry.id   AF-A0A553GZG0-F1
#
_cell.length_a   1.000
_cell.length_b   1.000
_cell.length_c   1.000
_cell.angle_alpha   90.00
_cell.angle_beta   90.00
_cell.angle_gamma   90.00
#
_symmetry.space_group_name_H-M   'P 1'
#
loop_
_entity.id
_entity.type
_entity.pdbx_description
1 polymer ?
#
loop_
_entity_poly.entity_id
_entity_poly.type
_entity_poly.pdbx_seq_one_letter_code
_entity_poly.pdbx_strand_id
1 'polypeptide(L)'
;MTVYAIIGGTGLTQLEGLEMKALLSPDTPFGAPSAGIARGVFAGREVLFLARHGHPHRIPPHQVNYRANLWALKEAGAEAIVAVNAVGGIQADMGTGHLTVPHQLIDYTHGRIGTFHEGELDHVTHIDFSHPYDDALRGRLLDALRACRFAHSDHGVYGCTQGPRLETVAEIARMERDGCDIVGMTGMPEAALARELGLPYACLALVVNPAAGKSSGIITMAEIEAALAEGIGRIREVLTYLLAA
;
A
#
# COMPACT_ATOMS: atom_id res chain seq x y z
N MET A 1 -2.17 -6.66 22.37
CA MET A 1 -2.93 -6.17 21.20
C MET A 1 -1.93 -5.97 20.07
N THR A 2 -2.20 -6.48 18.88
CA THR A 2 -1.31 -6.34 17.70
C THR A 2 -1.02 -4.88 17.41
N VAL A 3 0.26 -4.52 17.28
CA VAL A 3 0.73 -3.21 16.81
C VAL A 3 0.62 -3.14 15.29
N TYR A 4 -0.25 -2.26 14.80
CA TYR A 4 -0.46 -2.06 13.36
C TYR A 4 0.45 -0.96 12.83
N ALA A 5 1.08 -1.21 11.69
CA ALA A 5 1.70 -0.17 10.89
C ALA A 5 0.87 0.12 9.64
N ILE A 6 0.65 1.40 9.38
CA ILE A 6 -0.08 1.91 8.22
C ILE A 6 0.91 2.62 7.31
N ILE A 7 1.04 2.15 6.08
CA ILE A 7 1.87 2.79 5.05
C ILE A 7 0.95 3.49 4.05
N GLY A 8 1.10 4.81 3.88
CA GLY A 8 0.30 5.55 2.90
C GLY A 8 0.60 7.05 2.85
N GLY A 9 -0.40 7.83 2.46
CA GLY A 9 -0.29 9.29 2.39
C GLY A 9 -0.41 9.95 3.77
N THR A 10 0.12 11.17 3.91
CA THR A 10 0.12 11.91 5.19
C THR A 10 -1.28 12.27 5.69
N GLY A 11 -2.30 12.26 4.83
CA GLY A 11 -3.69 12.47 5.25
C GLY A 11 -4.24 11.38 6.16
N LEU A 12 -3.60 10.20 6.22
CA LEU A 12 -4.05 9.08 7.05
C LEU A 12 -3.86 9.30 8.56
N THR A 13 -2.94 10.19 8.95
CA THR A 13 -2.73 10.54 10.37
C THR A 13 -3.81 11.46 10.93
N GLN A 14 -4.72 11.96 10.08
CA GLN A 14 -5.89 12.75 10.49
C GLN A 14 -7.09 11.87 10.87
N LEU A 15 -6.81 10.71 11.48
CA LEU A 15 -7.82 9.79 11.98
C LEU A 15 -8.42 10.38 13.27
N GLU A 16 -9.73 10.55 13.32
CA GLU A 16 -10.40 11.09 14.50
C GLU A 16 -10.23 10.14 15.69
N GLY A 17 -9.72 10.62 16.83
CA GLY A 17 -9.44 9.80 18.00
C GLY A 17 -8.04 9.17 18.05
N LEU A 18 -7.20 9.40 17.04
CA LEU A 18 -5.78 9.06 17.10
C LEU A 18 -5.00 10.07 17.96
N GLU A 19 -4.38 9.59 19.03
CA GLU A 19 -3.43 10.39 19.81
C GLU A 19 -2.00 10.12 19.34
N MET A 20 -1.36 11.13 18.75
CA MET A 20 0.06 11.08 18.40
C MET A 20 0.92 11.17 19.65
N LYS A 21 1.88 10.25 19.81
CA LYS A 21 2.77 10.17 20.99
C LYS A 21 4.21 10.54 20.66
N ALA A 22 4.71 10.12 19.51
CA ALA A 22 6.09 10.39 19.12
C ALA A 22 6.26 10.38 17.59
N LEU A 23 7.34 11.01 17.13
CA LEU A 23 7.86 10.85 15.79
C LEU A 23 9.25 10.21 15.91
N LEU A 24 9.40 8.98 15.43
CA LEU A 24 10.64 8.22 15.48
C LEU A 24 11.41 8.44 14.17
N SER A 25 12.71 8.67 14.25
CA SER A 25 13.59 8.77 13.08
C SER A 25 14.68 7.70 13.15
N PRO A 26 14.34 6.43 12.90
CA PRO A 26 15.30 5.34 13.06
C PRO A 26 16.33 5.34 11.94
N ASP A 27 17.58 5.07 12.31
CA ASP A 27 18.62 4.68 11.37
C ASP A 27 18.42 3.20 11.00
N THR A 28 18.57 2.85 9.72
CA THR A 28 18.47 1.46 9.27
C THR A 28 19.74 1.03 8.54
N PRO A 29 20.09 -0.27 8.53
CA PRO A 29 21.20 -0.78 7.73
C PRO A 29 21.04 -0.53 6.22
N PHE A 30 19.83 -0.19 5.77
CA PHE A 30 19.48 0.01 4.36
C PHE A 30 19.37 1.49 3.98
N GLY A 31 19.84 2.39 4.85
CA GLY A 31 19.77 3.84 4.67
C GLY A 31 18.52 4.46 5.31
N ALA A 32 18.20 5.69 4.89
CA ALA A 32 17.10 6.45 5.48
C ALA A 32 15.73 5.94 4.99
N PRO A 33 14.74 5.79 5.90
CA PRO A 33 13.34 5.66 5.53
C PRO A 33 12.81 6.92 4.82
N SER A 34 11.67 6.81 4.16
CA SER A 34 11.04 7.91 3.43
C SER A 34 10.64 9.09 4.32
N ALA A 35 10.28 8.83 5.58
CA ALA A 35 9.96 9.80 6.61
C ALA A 35 10.16 9.18 8.00
N GLY A 36 10.07 9.99 9.06
CA GLY A 36 9.95 9.48 10.41
C GLY A 36 8.65 8.68 10.61
N ILE A 37 8.69 7.68 11.50
CA ILE A 37 7.54 6.87 11.87
C ILE A 37 6.73 7.62 12.93
N ALA A 38 5.50 7.98 12.57
CA ALA A 38 4.58 8.60 13.49
C ALA A 38 3.95 7.51 14.38
N ARG A 39 4.28 7.51 15.68
CA ARG A 39 3.76 6.55 16.66
C ARG A 39 2.62 7.18 17.44
N GLY A 40 1.49 6.48 17.52
CA GLY A 40 0.30 6.94 18.22
C GLY A 40 -0.47 5.81 18.88
N VAL A 41 -1.58 6.19 19.51
CA VAL A 41 -2.53 5.26 20.14
C VAL A 41 -3.93 5.56 19.62
N PHE A 42 -4.65 4.53 19.21
CA PHE A 42 -6.03 4.60 18.75
C PHE A 42 -6.84 3.49 19.43
N ALA A 43 -7.97 3.82 20.07
CA ALA A 43 -8.81 2.84 20.78
C ALA A 43 -8.01 1.92 21.75
N GLY A 44 -7.00 2.47 22.43
CA GLY A 44 -6.12 1.72 23.35
C GLY A 44 -5.06 0.84 22.67
N ARG A 45 -5.01 0.82 21.34
CA ARG A 45 -4.03 0.08 20.53
C ARG A 45 -2.93 1.01 20.02
N GLU A 46 -1.70 0.53 20.05
CA GLU A 46 -0.58 1.22 19.43
C GLU A 46 -0.62 1.11 17.90
N VAL A 47 -0.38 2.24 17.23
CA VAL A 47 -0.40 2.33 15.77
C VAL A 47 0.81 3.14 15.28
N LEU A 48 1.44 2.66 14.22
CA LEU A 48 2.56 3.29 13.54
C LEU A 48 2.11 3.79 12.16
N PHE A 49 2.56 4.96 11.74
CA PHE A 49 2.30 5.52 10.42
C PHE A 49 3.61 5.87 9.72
N LEU A 50 3.73 5.47 8.45
CA LEU A 50 4.86 5.83 7.61
C LEU A 50 4.36 6.41 6.28
N ALA A 51 4.85 7.62 5.97
CA ALA A 51 4.56 8.28 4.70
C ALA A 51 5.46 7.74 3.58
N ARG A 52 4.90 6.92 2.68
CA ARG A 52 5.67 6.20 1.64
C ARG A 52 6.52 7.11 0.75
N HIS A 53 6.00 8.29 0.43
CA HIS A 53 6.65 9.25 -0.46
C HIS A 53 7.34 10.41 0.28
N GLY A 54 7.50 10.26 1.60
CA GLY A 54 8.00 11.29 2.49
C GLY A 54 6.98 12.37 2.83
N HIS A 55 7.38 13.29 3.70
CA HIS A 55 6.63 14.51 3.99
C HIS A 55 7.55 15.73 3.82
N PRO A 56 7.31 16.60 2.83
CA PRO A 56 6.24 16.53 1.82
C PRO A 56 6.44 15.39 0.79
N HIS A 57 5.36 15.01 0.08
CA HIS A 57 5.29 13.93 -0.92
C HIS A 57 6.22 14.24 -2.12
N ARG A 58 7.49 13.83 -2.05
CA ARG A 58 8.54 14.20 -3.03
C ARG A 58 9.31 13.03 -3.62
N ILE A 59 9.17 11.85 -3.05
CA ILE A 59 9.95 10.67 -3.48
C ILE A 59 9.13 9.91 -4.54
N PRO A 60 9.58 9.81 -5.79
CA PRO A 60 8.84 9.05 -6.81
C PRO A 60 8.84 7.55 -6.47
N PRO A 61 7.81 6.77 -6.88
CA PRO A 61 7.65 5.37 -6.47
C PRO A 61 8.87 4.48 -6.67
N HIS A 62 9.62 4.65 -7.76
CA HIS A 62 10.80 3.83 -8.07
C HIS A 62 12.05 4.19 -7.24
N GLN A 63 12.05 5.31 -6.51
CA GLN A 63 13.15 5.75 -5.63
C GLN A 63 12.81 5.61 -4.14
N VAL A 64 11.61 5.14 -3.81
CA VAL A 64 11.24 4.86 -2.43
C VAL A 64 12.16 3.78 -1.88
N ASN A 65 12.77 4.04 -0.72
CA ASN A 65 13.60 3.06 -0.02
C ASN A 65 12.72 2.09 0.78
N TYR A 66 12.07 1.16 0.07
CA TYR A 66 11.13 0.21 0.67
C TYR A 66 11.80 -0.63 1.77
N ARG A 67 13.07 -1.01 1.61
CA ARG A 67 13.81 -1.78 2.62
C ARG A 67 13.96 -1.03 3.93
N ALA A 68 14.40 0.23 3.87
CA ALA A 68 14.50 1.07 5.05
C ALA A 68 13.13 1.28 5.70
N ASN A 69 12.06 1.48 4.90
CA ASN A 69 10.71 1.63 5.43
C ASN A 69 10.24 0.38 6.20
N LEU A 70 10.37 -0.80 5.60
CA LEU A 70 9.90 -2.05 6.19
C LEU A 70 10.75 -2.46 7.39
N TRP A 71 12.06 -2.30 7.30
CA TRP A 71 12.98 -2.54 8.42
C TRP A 71 12.68 -1.61 9.60
N ALA A 72 12.52 -0.32 9.34
CA ALA A 72 12.22 0.66 10.38
C ALA A 72 10.90 0.36 11.10
N LEU A 73 9.85 -0.06 10.36
CA LEU A 73 8.58 -0.46 10.95
C LEU A 73 8.71 -1.74 11.79
N LYS A 74 9.48 -2.74 11.31
CA LYS A 74 9.77 -3.95 12.08
C LYS A 74 10.45 -3.63 13.40
N GLU A 75 11.52 -2.83 13.37
CA GLU A 75 12.27 -2.42 14.57
C GLU A 75 11.45 -1.55 15.51
N ALA A 76 10.52 -0.75 14.96
CA ALA A 76 9.57 0.02 15.75
C ALA A 76 8.47 -0.85 16.40
N GLY A 77 8.46 -2.16 16.16
CA GLY A 77 7.55 -3.12 16.79
C GLY A 77 6.29 -3.45 16.00
N ALA A 78 6.24 -3.16 14.68
CA ALA A 78 5.10 -3.55 13.86
C ALA A 78 4.90 -5.07 13.85
N GLU A 79 3.66 -5.49 14.06
CA GLU A 79 3.24 -6.90 14.02
C GLU A 79 2.35 -7.21 12.81
N ALA A 80 1.76 -6.19 12.18
CA ALA A 80 0.99 -6.29 10.94
C ALA A 80 1.06 -4.96 10.18
N ILE A 81 1.07 -5.03 8.84
CA ILE A 81 1.16 -3.87 7.96
C ILE A 81 -0.06 -3.79 7.04
N VAL A 82 -0.76 -2.64 7.07
CA VAL A 82 -1.73 -2.28 6.05
C VAL A 82 -1.16 -1.17 5.18
N ALA A 83 -0.96 -1.49 3.91
CA ALA A 83 -0.58 -0.52 2.90
C ALA A 83 -1.82 0.05 2.22
N VAL A 84 -1.95 1.37 2.21
CA VAL A 84 -2.95 2.09 1.43
C VAL A 84 -2.33 2.49 0.11
N ASN A 85 -2.96 2.10 -1.00
CA ASN A 85 -2.46 2.32 -2.36
C ASN A 85 -3.51 3.03 -3.22
N ALA A 86 -3.10 4.10 -3.90
CA ALA A 86 -3.89 4.71 -4.97
C ALA A 86 -3.60 3.96 -6.28
N VAL A 87 -4.65 3.55 -6.99
CA VAL A 87 -4.54 2.70 -8.19
C VAL A 87 -5.43 3.19 -9.32
N GLY A 88 -5.09 2.81 -10.56
CA GLY A 88 -5.96 2.88 -11.72
C GLY A 88 -6.80 1.61 -11.85
N GLY A 89 -8.08 1.75 -12.19
CA GLY A 89 -8.99 0.61 -12.44
C GLY A 89 -8.88 0.09 -13.87
N ILE A 90 -8.57 -1.19 -14.04
CA ILE A 90 -8.53 -1.88 -15.35
C ILE A 90 -9.89 -2.53 -15.65
N GLN A 91 -10.46 -3.22 -14.66
CA GLN A 91 -11.80 -3.82 -14.77
C GLN A 91 -12.91 -2.77 -14.77
N ALA A 92 -13.98 -3.06 -15.50
CA ALA A 92 -15.09 -2.15 -15.68
C ALA A 92 -15.88 -1.89 -14.38
N ASP A 93 -15.92 -2.84 -13.45
CA ASP A 93 -16.61 -2.74 -12.17
C ASP A 93 -15.74 -2.08 -11.07
N MET A 94 -14.46 -1.83 -11.33
CA MET A 94 -13.53 -1.14 -10.43
C MET A 94 -13.30 0.31 -10.88
N GLY A 95 -14.39 1.10 -10.93
CA GLY A 95 -14.35 2.52 -11.32
C GLY A 95 -13.75 3.45 -10.25
N THR A 96 -13.61 4.75 -10.57
CA THR A 96 -13.12 5.76 -9.63
C THR A 96 -13.91 5.75 -8.31
N GLY A 97 -13.19 5.78 -7.20
CA GLY A 97 -13.73 5.70 -5.86
C GLY A 97 -13.98 4.27 -5.39
N HIS A 98 -13.81 3.24 -6.22
CA HIS A 98 -13.96 1.85 -5.77
C HIS A 98 -12.85 1.46 -4.79
N LEU A 99 -13.20 0.62 -3.82
CA LEU A 99 -12.25 0.04 -2.86
C LEU A 99 -12.02 -1.42 -3.18
N THR A 100 -10.80 -1.90 -3.07
CA THR A 100 -10.49 -3.32 -3.28
C THR A 100 -9.39 -3.79 -2.34
N VAL A 101 -9.51 -5.04 -1.89
CA VAL A 101 -8.50 -5.73 -1.09
C VAL A 101 -7.92 -6.83 -1.99
N PRO A 102 -6.83 -6.54 -2.74
CA PRO A 102 -6.29 -7.51 -3.67
C PRO A 102 -5.80 -8.76 -2.94
N HIS A 103 -5.84 -9.87 -3.66
CA HIS A 103 -5.40 -11.18 -3.19
C HIS A 103 -4.13 -11.66 -3.89
N GLN A 104 -3.84 -11.09 -5.05
CA GLN A 104 -2.70 -11.42 -5.89
C GLN A 104 -2.09 -10.14 -6.46
N LEU A 105 -0.87 -10.27 -6.97
CA LEU A 105 -0.18 -9.20 -7.68
C LEU A 105 0.67 -9.76 -8.81
N ILE A 106 1.00 -8.90 -9.78
CA ILE A 106 1.99 -9.15 -10.82
C ILE A 106 3.00 -8.00 -10.79
N ASP A 107 4.29 -8.34 -10.68
CA ASP A 107 5.37 -7.36 -10.60
C ASP A 107 5.94 -7.04 -11.98
N TYR A 108 5.81 -5.78 -12.40
CA TYR A 108 6.41 -5.22 -13.61
C TYR A 108 7.50 -4.19 -13.28
N THR A 109 7.90 -4.08 -12.02
CA THR A 109 8.94 -3.16 -11.56
C THR A 109 10.34 -3.65 -11.95
N HIS A 110 11.30 -2.74 -11.95
CA HIS A 110 12.70 -3.08 -12.25
C HIS A 110 13.65 -2.09 -11.56
N GLY A 111 14.90 -2.48 -11.32
CA GLY A 111 15.92 -1.59 -10.75
C GLY A 111 15.66 -1.10 -9.32
N ARG A 112 14.62 -1.61 -8.66
CA ARG A 112 14.35 -1.39 -7.23
C ARG A 112 15.05 -2.50 -6.44
N ILE A 113 15.59 -2.18 -5.26
CA ILE A 113 16.16 -3.21 -4.39
C ILE A 113 15.03 -3.91 -3.65
N GLY A 114 14.78 -5.18 -4.02
CA GLY A 114 13.60 -5.94 -3.62
C GLY A 114 13.85 -7.08 -2.63
N THR A 115 15.02 -7.15 -2.00
CA THR A 115 15.35 -8.16 -0.99
C THR A 115 16.29 -7.60 0.09
N PHE A 116 16.22 -8.17 1.30
CA PHE A 116 17.21 -8.00 2.37
C PHE A 116 18.39 -8.98 2.24
N HIS A 117 18.25 -10.03 1.43
CA HIS A 117 19.27 -11.06 1.20
C HIS A 117 20.13 -10.69 -0.01
N GLU A 118 21.01 -9.69 0.14
CA GLU A 118 21.99 -9.28 -0.87
C GLU A 118 23.42 -9.16 -0.30
N GLY A 119 24.42 -9.09 -1.18
CA GLY A 119 25.84 -8.97 -0.78
C GLY A 119 26.50 -10.33 -0.55
N GLU A 120 27.50 -10.36 0.34
CA GLU A 120 28.11 -11.62 0.78
C GLU A 120 27.20 -12.29 1.80
N LEU A 121 26.65 -13.44 1.42
CA LEU A 121 25.71 -14.22 2.24
C LEU A 121 26.28 -15.60 2.54
N ASP A 122 26.11 -16.06 3.77
CA ASP A 122 26.40 -17.46 4.14
C ASP A 122 25.37 -18.43 3.53
N HIS A 123 24.13 -17.96 3.30
CA HIS A 123 23.02 -18.73 2.72
C HIS A 123 22.03 -17.80 1.98
N VAL A 124 21.48 -18.27 0.85
CA VAL A 124 20.43 -17.57 0.09
C VAL A 124 19.05 -18.06 0.52
N THR A 125 18.18 -17.15 0.93
CA THR A 125 16.78 -17.46 1.28
C THR A 125 15.86 -17.21 0.08
N HIS A 126 15.09 -18.22 -0.32
CA HIS A 126 14.01 -18.08 -1.28
C HIS A 126 12.68 -18.13 -0.55
N ILE A 127 12.01 -16.98 -0.40
CA ILE A 127 10.69 -16.94 0.24
C ILE A 127 9.61 -17.52 -0.67
N ASP A 128 8.66 -18.24 -0.09
CA ASP A 128 7.37 -18.44 -0.77
C ASP A 128 6.65 -17.10 -0.85
N PHE A 129 6.08 -16.86 -2.03
CA PHE A 129 5.27 -15.68 -2.28
C PHE A 129 4.04 -16.02 -3.11
N SER A 130 3.58 -17.27 -3.01
CA SER A 130 2.43 -17.78 -3.77
C SER A 130 1.16 -16.99 -3.45
N HIS A 131 1.01 -16.57 -2.19
CA HIS A 131 -0.04 -15.66 -1.71
C HIS A 131 0.65 -14.43 -1.09
N PRO A 132 0.72 -13.30 -1.81
CA PRO A 132 1.57 -12.16 -1.44
C PRO A 132 1.02 -11.35 -0.26
N TYR A 133 -0.28 -11.50 0.03
CA TYR A 133 -0.97 -10.82 1.11
C TYR A 133 -1.39 -11.82 2.18
N ASP A 134 -1.41 -11.40 3.43
CA ASP A 134 -1.84 -12.22 4.57
C ASP A 134 -3.36 -12.35 4.59
N ASP A 135 -3.88 -13.59 4.51
CA ASP A 135 -5.33 -13.83 4.40
C ASP A 135 -6.11 -13.43 5.65
N ALA A 136 -5.53 -13.58 6.84
CA ALA A 136 -6.19 -13.16 8.07
C ALA A 136 -6.34 -11.62 8.11
N LEU A 137 -5.29 -10.89 7.71
CA LEU A 137 -5.31 -9.45 7.64
C LEU A 137 -6.23 -8.93 6.52
N ARG A 138 -6.27 -9.62 5.36
CA ARG A 138 -7.27 -9.36 4.31
C ARG A 138 -8.68 -9.53 4.86
N GLY A 139 -8.97 -10.64 5.55
CA GLY A 139 -10.27 -10.90 6.16
C GLY A 139 -10.72 -9.76 7.07
N ARG A 140 -9.81 -9.24 7.92
CA ARG A 140 -10.09 -8.08 8.79
C ARG A 140 -10.40 -6.80 8.01
N LEU A 141 -9.71 -6.54 6.90
CA LEU A 141 -10.01 -5.40 6.03
C LEU A 141 -11.39 -5.54 5.37
N LEU A 142 -11.75 -6.74 4.93
CA LEU A 142 -13.06 -7.02 4.35
C LEU A 142 -14.18 -6.83 5.39
N ASP A 143 -13.98 -7.31 6.61
CA ASP A 143 -14.95 -7.11 7.69
C ASP A 143 -15.12 -5.62 8.03
N ALA A 144 -14.03 -4.84 8.04
CA ALA A 144 -14.08 -3.39 8.21
C ALA A 144 -14.85 -2.71 7.05
N LEU A 145 -14.59 -3.08 5.79
CA LEU A 145 -15.31 -2.55 4.63
C LEU A 145 -16.81 -2.86 4.67
N ARG A 146 -17.18 -4.09 5.08
CA ARG A 146 -18.58 -4.51 5.28
C ARG A 146 -19.25 -3.73 6.39
N ALA A 147 -18.55 -3.46 7.50
CA ALA A 147 -19.05 -2.63 8.60
C ALA A 147 -19.33 -1.19 8.14
N CYS A 148 -18.44 -0.60 7.31
CA CYS A 148 -18.65 0.71 6.70
C CYS A 148 -19.76 0.72 5.61
N ARG A 149 -20.21 -0.45 5.15
CA ARG A 149 -21.15 -0.60 4.01
C ARG A 149 -20.66 0.05 2.72
N PHE A 150 -19.36 0.10 2.50
CA PHE A 150 -18.80 0.60 1.25
C PHE A 150 -18.84 -0.47 0.17
N ALA A 151 -19.14 -0.08 -1.06
CA ALA A 151 -18.94 -0.95 -2.21
C ALA A 151 -17.45 -1.27 -2.34
N HIS A 152 -17.13 -2.55 -2.46
CA HIS A 152 -15.76 -3.03 -2.58
C HIS A 152 -15.69 -4.34 -3.35
N SER A 153 -14.48 -4.68 -3.81
CA SER A 153 -14.15 -6.01 -4.29
C SER A 153 -13.29 -6.76 -3.28
N ASP A 154 -13.70 -7.98 -2.95
CA ASP A 154 -12.99 -8.82 -1.97
C ASP A 154 -11.69 -9.40 -2.53
N HIS A 155 -11.54 -9.37 -3.84
CA HIS A 155 -10.42 -9.91 -4.60
C HIS A 155 -10.05 -8.96 -5.73
N GLY A 156 -8.82 -9.13 -6.20
CA GLY A 156 -8.25 -8.44 -7.35
C GLY A 156 -6.77 -8.78 -7.51
N VAL A 157 -6.26 -8.64 -8.73
CA VAL A 157 -4.85 -8.78 -9.09
C VAL A 157 -4.25 -7.39 -9.30
N TYR A 158 -3.28 -7.02 -8.46
CA TYR A 158 -2.58 -5.74 -8.54
C TYR A 158 -1.42 -5.82 -9.54
N GLY A 159 -1.48 -5.07 -10.64
CA GLY A 159 -0.34 -4.87 -11.54
C GLY A 159 0.58 -3.78 -11.01
N CYS A 160 1.79 -4.12 -10.57
CA CYS A 160 2.75 -3.15 -10.05
C CYS A 160 3.71 -2.66 -11.13
N THR A 161 3.50 -1.45 -11.63
CA THR A 161 4.33 -0.83 -12.67
C THR A 161 5.44 0.04 -12.07
N GLN A 162 6.42 0.39 -12.91
CA GLN A 162 7.59 1.13 -12.47
C GLN A 162 7.31 2.62 -12.17
N GLY A 163 6.49 3.28 -12.98
CA GLY A 163 6.37 4.73 -12.95
C GLY A 163 7.68 5.47 -13.32
N PRO A 164 7.73 6.81 -13.19
CA PRO A 164 6.66 7.69 -12.71
C PRO A 164 5.62 8.04 -13.79
N ARG A 165 5.85 7.66 -15.05
CA ARG A 165 4.82 7.81 -16.09
C ARG A 165 3.62 6.91 -15.80
N LEU A 166 2.44 7.35 -16.20
CA LEU A 166 1.29 6.46 -16.35
C LEU A 166 1.49 5.53 -17.56
N GLU A 167 0.69 4.48 -17.61
CA GLU A 167 0.76 3.46 -18.64
C GLU A 167 0.17 3.93 -19.97
N THR A 168 0.62 3.32 -21.06
CA THR A 168 -0.02 3.44 -22.38
C THR A 168 -1.27 2.55 -22.44
N VAL A 169 -2.18 2.86 -23.37
CA VAL A 169 -3.37 2.01 -23.61
C VAL A 169 -2.98 0.57 -23.96
N ALA A 170 -1.91 0.37 -24.73
CA ALA A 170 -1.43 -0.97 -25.08
C ALA A 170 -0.85 -1.74 -23.88
N GLU A 171 -0.19 -1.05 -22.95
CA GLU A 171 0.29 -1.66 -21.71
C GLU A 171 -0.86 -2.05 -20.78
N ILE A 172 -1.90 -1.21 -20.67
CA ILE A 172 -3.13 -1.56 -19.95
C ILE A 172 -3.80 -2.79 -20.59
N ALA A 173 -3.93 -2.80 -21.91
CA ALA A 173 -4.50 -3.94 -22.63
C ALA A 173 -3.68 -5.23 -22.43
N ARG A 174 -2.36 -5.12 -22.30
CA ARG A 174 -1.50 -6.26 -21.93
C ARG A 174 -1.78 -6.70 -20.50
N MET A 175 -1.75 -5.80 -19.52
CA MET A 175 -1.98 -6.16 -18.11
C MET A 175 -3.36 -6.76 -17.87
N GLU A 176 -4.38 -6.29 -18.58
CA GLU A 176 -5.71 -6.91 -18.57
C GLU A 176 -5.67 -8.37 -19.06
N ARG A 177 -4.87 -8.66 -20.10
CA ARG A 177 -4.66 -10.05 -20.58
C ARG A 177 -3.81 -10.90 -19.64
N ASP A 178 -2.90 -10.27 -18.91
CA ASP A 178 -2.11 -10.91 -17.86
C ASP A 178 -2.98 -11.19 -16.62
N GLY A 179 -4.20 -10.64 -16.55
CA GLY A 179 -5.18 -10.86 -15.50
C GLY A 179 -5.20 -9.80 -14.41
N CYS A 180 -4.57 -8.63 -14.61
CA CYS A 180 -4.60 -7.53 -13.66
C CYS A 180 -5.96 -6.82 -13.65
N ASP A 181 -6.46 -6.50 -12.46
CA ASP A 181 -7.72 -5.77 -12.28
C ASP A 181 -7.52 -4.29 -11.95
N ILE A 182 -6.38 -3.99 -11.32
CA ILE A 182 -5.95 -2.65 -10.93
C ILE A 182 -4.47 -2.48 -11.22
N VAL A 183 -4.03 -1.24 -11.41
CA VAL A 183 -2.63 -0.89 -11.64
C VAL A 183 -2.17 0.18 -10.67
N GLY A 184 -0.97 0.05 -10.12
CA GLY A 184 -0.33 1.12 -9.37
C GLY A 184 1.18 0.92 -9.29
N MET A 185 1.88 1.79 -8.58
CA MET A 185 3.35 1.84 -8.67
C MET A 185 4.09 1.42 -7.40
N THR A 186 3.38 1.09 -6.32
CA THR A 186 3.95 1.03 -4.95
C THR A 186 3.73 -0.28 -4.20
N GLY A 187 3.00 -1.24 -4.78
CA GLY A 187 2.74 -2.54 -4.14
C GLY A 187 3.97 -3.46 -4.07
N MET A 188 4.93 -3.31 -4.99
CA MET A 188 6.18 -4.06 -5.07
C MET A 188 7.40 -3.12 -5.09
N PRO A 189 8.51 -3.46 -4.42
CA PRO A 189 8.76 -4.69 -3.67
C PRO A 189 8.21 -4.68 -2.22
N GLU A 190 7.36 -3.71 -1.86
CA GLU A 190 6.87 -3.51 -0.49
C GLU A 190 6.30 -4.79 0.16
N ALA A 191 5.44 -5.51 -0.57
CA ALA A 191 4.81 -6.75 -0.09
C ALA A 191 5.82 -7.90 0.11
N ALA A 192 6.76 -8.08 -0.82
CA ALA A 192 7.78 -9.13 -0.73
C ALA A 192 8.74 -8.90 0.44
N LEU A 193 9.17 -7.65 0.63
CA LEU A 193 10.03 -7.27 1.76
C LEU A 193 9.32 -7.50 3.11
N ALA A 194 8.03 -7.21 3.20
CA ALA A 194 7.26 -7.54 4.41
C ALA A 194 7.27 -9.06 4.69
N ARG A 195 7.13 -9.89 3.65
CA ARG A 195 7.20 -11.37 3.78
C ARG A 195 8.58 -11.84 4.25
N GLU A 196 9.68 -11.28 3.73
CA GLU A 196 11.04 -11.60 4.18
C GLU A 196 11.26 -11.30 5.67
N LEU A 197 10.60 -10.27 6.22
CA LEU A 197 10.65 -9.92 7.65
C LEU A 197 9.64 -10.70 8.52
N GLY A 198 8.89 -11.62 7.92
CA GLY A 198 7.82 -12.36 8.58
C GLY A 198 6.69 -11.46 9.08
N LEU A 199 6.41 -10.36 8.38
CA LEU A 199 5.32 -9.43 8.72
C LEU A 199 4.07 -9.75 7.89
N PRO A 200 2.93 -10.04 8.54
CA PRO A 200 1.62 -10.00 7.91
C PRO A 200 1.41 -8.66 7.19
N TYR A 201 1.11 -8.71 5.90
CA TYR A 201 0.98 -7.53 5.06
C TYR A 201 -0.26 -7.65 4.18
N ALA A 202 -1.05 -6.59 4.10
CA ALA A 202 -2.19 -6.52 3.20
C ALA A 202 -2.31 -5.12 2.58
N CYS A 203 -2.91 -5.09 1.39
CA CYS A 203 -3.17 -3.87 0.64
C CYS A 203 -4.65 -3.49 0.75
N LEU A 204 -4.93 -2.21 0.99
CA LEU A 204 -6.22 -1.58 0.79
C LEU A 204 -6.06 -0.57 -0.36
N ALA A 205 -6.61 -0.90 -1.52
CA ALA A 205 -6.48 -0.08 -2.71
C ALA A 205 -7.72 0.79 -2.94
N LEU A 206 -7.49 2.06 -3.25
CA LEU A 206 -8.49 3.03 -3.69
C LEU A 206 -8.27 3.29 -5.18
N VAL A 207 -9.28 3.03 -6.00
CA VAL A 207 -9.24 3.41 -7.41
C VAL A 207 -9.43 4.92 -7.52
N VAL A 208 -8.43 5.62 -8.06
CA VAL A 208 -8.44 7.09 -8.16
C VAL A 208 -8.63 7.59 -9.60
N ASN A 209 -8.52 6.69 -10.58
CA ASN A 209 -8.80 6.95 -11.98
C ASN A 209 -9.10 5.65 -12.74
N PRO A 210 -9.82 5.71 -13.87
CA PRO A 210 -9.79 4.62 -14.85
C PRO A 210 -8.38 4.51 -15.44
N ALA A 211 -7.91 3.30 -15.70
CA ALA A 211 -6.63 3.09 -16.36
C ALA A 211 -6.67 3.60 -17.81
N ALA A 212 -5.49 3.81 -18.42
CA ALA A 212 -5.40 4.40 -19.76
C ALA A 212 -6.24 3.62 -20.79
N GLY A 213 -7.13 4.33 -21.50
CA GLY A 213 -8.05 3.75 -22.49
C GLY A 213 -9.35 3.18 -21.91
N LYS A 214 -9.56 3.27 -20.59
CA LYS A 214 -10.82 2.88 -19.93
C LYS A 214 -11.80 4.06 -19.76
N SER A 215 -11.35 5.29 -19.98
CA SER A 215 -12.17 6.49 -20.09
C SER A 215 -12.07 7.10 -21.50
N SER A 216 -12.95 8.06 -21.82
CA SER A 216 -12.94 8.74 -23.13
C SER A 216 -11.84 9.80 -23.28
N GLY A 217 -11.20 10.21 -22.18
CA GLY A 217 -10.21 11.28 -22.13
C GLY A 217 -8.85 10.83 -21.62
N ILE A 218 -7.92 11.78 -21.47
CA ILE A 218 -6.65 11.53 -20.79
C ILE A 218 -6.83 11.58 -19.27
N ILE A 219 -5.95 10.89 -18.55
CA ILE A 219 -5.91 10.96 -17.09
C ILE A 219 -5.23 12.26 -16.69
N THR A 220 -5.86 13.06 -15.83
CA THR A 220 -5.27 14.28 -15.30
C THR A 220 -4.95 14.14 -13.80
N MET A 221 -3.90 14.84 -13.35
CA MET A 221 -3.57 14.86 -11.92
C MET A 221 -4.67 15.50 -11.07
N ALA A 222 -5.39 16.48 -11.62
CA ALA A 222 -6.50 17.12 -10.92
C ALA A 222 -7.65 16.13 -10.61
N GLU A 223 -7.96 15.22 -11.54
CA GLU A 223 -8.96 14.16 -11.30
C GLU A 223 -8.48 13.16 -10.24
N ILE A 224 -7.21 12.76 -10.30
CA ILE A 224 -6.60 11.87 -9.29
C ILE A 224 -6.63 12.53 -7.90
N GLU A 225 -6.24 13.79 -7.81
CA GLU A 225 -6.25 14.56 -6.55
C GLU A 225 -7.67 14.71 -5.99
N ALA A 226 -8.66 14.97 -6.85
CA ALA A 226 -10.06 15.04 -6.45
C ALA A 226 -10.57 13.69 -5.91
N ALA A 227 -10.28 12.59 -6.61
CA ALA A 227 -10.66 11.25 -6.18
C ALA A 227 -9.98 10.83 -4.86
N LEU A 228 -8.72 11.24 -4.65
CA LEU A 228 -8.01 11.05 -3.38
C LEU A 228 -8.65 11.84 -2.24
N ALA A 229 -8.98 13.11 -2.47
CA ALA A 229 -9.62 13.97 -1.48
C ALA A 229 -11.00 13.42 -1.05
N GLU A 230 -11.76 12.88 -1.99
CA GLU A 230 -13.04 12.23 -1.72
C GLU A 230 -12.88 10.85 -1.04
N GLY A 231 -11.90 10.06 -1.48
CA GLY A 231 -11.70 8.69 -1.01
C GLY A 231 -10.99 8.57 0.35
N ILE A 232 -10.15 9.54 0.73
CA ILE A 232 -9.35 9.45 1.97
C ILE A 232 -10.21 9.40 3.24
N GLY A 233 -11.41 9.99 3.22
CA GLY A 233 -12.39 9.88 4.31
C GLY A 233 -12.83 8.42 4.51
N ARG A 234 -13.18 7.74 3.42
CA ARG A 234 -13.60 6.34 3.44
C ARG A 234 -12.48 5.41 3.88
N ILE A 235 -11.24 5.65 3.44
CA ILE A 235 -10.07 4.91 3.93
C ILE A 235 -9.90 5.07 5.44
N ARG A 236 -9.98 6.30 5.96
CA ARG A 236 -9.88 6.54 7.41
C ARG A 236 -10.97 5.81 8.18
N GLU A 237 -12.20 5.81 7.69
CA GLU A 237 -13.30 5.08 8.32
C GLU A 237 -13.04 3.57 8.38
N VAL A 238 -12.56 2.97 7.28
CA VAL A 238 -12.15 1.55 7.27
C VAL A 238 -11.03 1.27 8.28
N LEU A 239 -10.03 2.14 8.37
CA LEU A 239 -8.95 2.01 9.35
C LEU A 239 -9.46 2.13 10.79
N THR A 240 -10.44 3.01 11.06
CA THR A 240 -11.10 3.10 12.38
C THR A 240 -11.70 1.75 12.79
N TYR A 241 -12.47 1.10 11.92
CA TYR A 241 -13.05 -0.22 12.21
C TYR A 241 -11.97 -1.29 12.38
N LEU A 242 -10.96 -1.31 11.52
CA LEU A 242 -9.86 -2.27 11.61
C LEU A 242 -9.12 -2.19 12.94
N LEU A 243 -8.81 -0.97 13.39
CA LEU A 243 -7.98 -0.71 14.57
C LEU A 243 -8.76 -0.85 15.89
N ALA A 244 -10.07 -0.61 15.86
CA ALA A 244 -10.96 -0.78 17.01
C ALA A 244 -11.30 -2.25 17.31
N ALA A 245 -11.16 -3.15 16.32
CA ALA A 245 -11.36 -4.60 16.47
C ALA A 245 -10.14 -5.31 17.09
#